data_AF-A0A194QW21-F1
#
_entry.id   AF-A0A194QW21-F1
#
_cell.length_a   1.000
_cell.length_b   1.000
_cell.length_c   1.000
_cell.angle_alpha   90.00
_cell.angle_beta   90.00
_cell.angle_gamma   90.00
#
_symmetry.space_group_name_H-M   'P 1'
#
loop_
_entity.id
_entity.type
_entity.pdbx_description
1 polymer ?
#
loop_
_entity_poly.entity_id
_entity_poly.type
_entity_poly.pdbx_seq_one_letter_code
_entity_poly.pdbx_strand_id
1 'polypeptide(L)'
;MPVHFNYDAIPSVIYTSPEVGWVGKSEEDLKKEGRAYKVGKFPFLANSRAKTNGEPDGFVKVLADKATDVILGTHIIGPGGGELINEAVLAQEYGAAAEDVARVCHAHPTCAEALREANLAAYFGKPINF
;
A
#
# COMPACT_ATOMS: atom_id res chain seq x y z
N MET A 1 -9.29 26.49 16.18
CA MET A 1 -9.61 25.06 16.35
C MET A 1 -8.34 24.39 16.86
N PRO A 2 -8.41 23.48 17.85
CA PRO A 2 -7.26 22.66 18.17
C PRO A 2 -6.80 21.92 16.91
N VAL A 3 -5.48 21.78 16.72
CA VAL A 3 -4.90 21.06 15.59
C VAL A 3 -5.28 19.58 15.73
N HIS A 4 -5.89 19.00 14.69
CA HIS A 4 -6.16 17.57 14.65
C HIS A 4 -4.89 16.81 14.26
N PHE A 5 -4.62 15.69 14.92
CA PHE A 5 -3.45 14.84 14.64
C PHE A 5 -3.92 13.40 14.46
N ASN A 6 -3.76 12.86 13.26
CA ASN A 6 -4.13 11.49 12.93
C ASN A 6 -2.91 10.57 13.07
N TYR A 7 -2.81 9.86 14.19
CA TYR A 7 -1.69 8.94 14.43
C TYR A 7 -1.66 7.74 13.49
N ASP A 8 -2.83 7.32 12.96
CA ASP A 8 -2.93 6.20 12.02
C ASP A 8 -2.37 6.55 10.64
N ALA A 9 -2.17 7.84 10.33
CA ALA A 9 -1.66 8.34 9.05
C ALA A 9 -0.20 8.82 9.11
N ILE A 10 0.53 8.56 10.20
CA ILE A 10 1.96 8.90 10.29
C ILE A 10 2.77 7.83 9.55
N PRO A 11 3.47 8.14 8.46
CA PRO A 11 4.32 7.17 7.79
C PRO A 11 5.62 6.94 8.57
N SER A 12 6.19 5.76 8.37
CA SER A 12 7.54 5.42 8.81
C SER A 12 8.32 4.89 7.61
N VAL A 13 9.58 5.32 7.48
CA VAL A 13 10.43 4.99 6.34
C VAL A 13 11.84 4.63 6.81
N ILE A 14 12.41 3.59 6.22
CA ILE A 14 13.80 3.17 6.36
C ILE A 14 14.47 3.25 4.98
N TYR A 15 15.46 4.14 4.84
CA TYR A 15 16.16 4.45 3.59
C TYR A 15 17.32 3.48 3.30
N THR A 16 17.04 2.18 3.37
CA THR A 16 17.94 1.11 2.90
C THR A 16 17.78 0.88 1.39
N SER A 17 18.55 -0.05 0.84
CA SER A 17 18.33 -0.56 -0.52
C SER A 17 18.00 -2.06 -0.43
N PRO A 18 16.75 -2.48 -0.70
CA PRO A 18 15.57 -1.66 -1.01
C PRO A 18 15.05 -0.83 0.18
N GLU A 19 14.29 0.23 -0.11
CA GLU A 19 13.64 1.04 0.91
C GLU A 19 12.46 0.30 1.54
N VAL A 20 12.12 0.67 2.77
CA VAL A 20 10.95 0.15 3.48
C VAL A 20 10.09 1.33 3.93
N GLY A 21 8.81 1.32 3.58
CA GLY A 21 7.84 2.35 3.97
C GLY A 21 6.54 1.72 4.45
N TRP A 22 5.94 2.25 5.52
CA TRP A 22 4.61 1.82 5.94
C TRP A 22 3.81 2.95 6.60
N VAL A 23 2.49 2.81 6.59
CA VAL A 23 1.52 3.66 7.28
C VAL A 23 0.35 2.78 7.76
N GLY A 24 -0.27 3.17 8.87
CA GLY A 24 -1.37 2.42 9.47
C GLY A 24 -0.93 1.19 10.25
N LYS A 25 -1.83 0.22 10.36
CA LYS A 25 -1.70 -0.95 11.25
C LYS A 25 -0.98 -2.12 10.58
N SER A 26 -0.22 -2.86 11.38
CA SER A 26 0.34 -4.15 10.96
C SER A 26 -0.70 -5.29 11.02
N GLU A 27 -0.37 -6.43 10.42
CA GLU A 27 -1.21 -7.64 10.55
C GLU A 27 -1.30 -8.12 12.00
N GLU A 28 -0.21 -7.98 12.75
CA GLU A 28 -0.11 -8.33 14.16
C GLU A 28 -1.02 -7.44 15.02
N ASP A 29 -1.07 -6.14 14.73
CA ASP A 29 -1.96 -5.20 15.44
C ASP A 29 -3.42 -5.53 15.16
N LEU A 30 -3.78 -5.78 13.90
CA LEU A 30 -5.15 -6.15 13.53
C LEU A 30 -5.58 -7.49 14.15
N LYS A 31 -4.66 -8.47 14.21
CA LYS A 31 -4.90 -9.74 14.91
C LYS A 31 -5.11 -9.54 16.41
N LYS A 32 -4.32 -8.68 17.06
CA LYS A 32 -4.49 -8.35 18.49
C LYS A 32 -5.80 -7.63 18.78
N GLU A 33 -6.24 -6.78 17.86
CA GLU A 33 -7.52 -6.06 17.95
C GLU A 33 -8.74 -6.94 17.62
N GLY A 34 -8.53 -8.15 17.10
CA GLY A 34 -9.62 -9.01 16.61
C GLY A 34 -10.35 -8.43 15.39
N ARG A 35 -9.71 -7.50 14.66
CA ARG A 35 -10.30 -6.84 13.50
C ARG A 35 -10.12 -7.72 12.26
N ALA A 36 -11.21 -8.01 11.56
CA ALA A 36 -11.17 -8.80 10.34
C ALA A 36 -10.68 -7.94 9.16
N TYR A 37 -9.70 -8.44 8.41
CA TYR A 37 -9.14 -7.76 7.25
C TYR A 37 -8.89 -8.71 6.08
N LYS A 38 -8.72 -8.12 4.90
CA LYS A 38 -8.27 -8.74 3.66
C LYS A 38 -6.84 -8.28 3.37
N VAL A 39 -6.07 -9.13 2.70
CA VAL A 39 -4.68 -8.84 2.32
C VAL A 39 -4.57 -8.81 0.81
N GLY A 40 -4.05 -7.72 0.28
CA GLY A 40 -3.58 -7.61 -1.10
C GLY A 40 -2.07 -7.51 -1.12
N LYS A 41 -1.41 -8.24 -2.00
CA LYS A 41 0.05 -8.21 -2.15
C LYS A 41 0.42 -8.23 -3.62
N PHE A 42 1.40 -7.41 -4.01
CA PHE A 42 1.91 -7.36 -5.37
C PHE A 42 3.44 -7.23 -5.38
N PRO A 43 4.18 -8.13 -6.05
CA PRO A 43 5.64 -8.10 -6.10
C PRO A 43 6.17 -7.07 -7.11
N PHE A 44 7.27 -6.38 -6.80
CA PHE A 44 7.91 -5.47 -7.75
C PHE A 44 8.51 -6.20 -8.97
N LEU A 45 8.78 -7.50 -8.86
CA LEU A 45 9.15 -8.36 -9.99
C LEU A 45 8.14 -8.31 -11.15
N ALA A 46 6.86 -8.07 -10.84
CA ALA A 46 5.78 -7.97 -11.82
C ALA A 46 5.47 -6.52 -12.26
N ASN A 47 6.15 -5.53 -11.66
CA ASN A 47 5.99 -4.13 -12.04
C ASN A 47 6.85 -3.81 -13.26
N SER A 48 6.25 -3.19 -14.28
CA SER A 48 6.94 -2.87 -15.53
C SER A 48 8.14 -1.92 -15.32
N ARG A 49 7.97 -0.89 -14.49
CA ARG A 49 9.03 0.11 -14.24
C ARG A 49 10.20 -0.49 -13.45
N ALA A 50 9.91 -1.22 -12.38
CA ALA A 50 10.92 -1.91 -11.57
C ALA A 50 11.75 -2.89 -12.42
N LYS A 51 11.07 -3.63 -13.32
CA LYS A 51 11.74 -4.52 -14.28
C LYS A 51 12.61 -3.77 -15.28
N THR A 52 12.14 -2.63 -15.82
CA THR A 52 12.93 -1.78 -16.71
C THR A 52 14.18 -1.23 -16.02
N ASN A 53 14.09 -0.89 -14.74
CA ASN A 53 15.20 -0.34 -13.96
C ASN A 53 16.17 -1.40 -13.43
N GLY A 54 15.81 -2.69 -13.46
CA GLY A 54 16.60 -3.75 -12.84
C GLY A 54 16.49 -3.82 -11.31
N GLU A 55 15.39 -3.32 -10.74
CA GLU A 55 15.14 -3.23 -9.30
C GLU A 55 13.89 -4.06 -8.88
N PRO A 56 13.86 -5.39 -9.09
CA PRO A 56 12.65 -6.20 -8.90
C PRO A 56 12.36 -6.56 -7.44
N ASP A 57 13.22 -6.16 -6.50
CA ASP A 57 13.17 -6.62 -5.12
C ASP A 57 11.98 -6.01 -4.36
N GLY A 58 11.33 -6.88 -3.57
CA GLY A 58 10.28 -6.48 -2.65
C GLY A 58 8.85 -6.55 -3.21
N PHE A 59 7.93 -5.87 -2.53
CA PHE A 59 6.50 -5.91 -2.79
C PHE A 59 5.76 -4.73 -2.13
N VAL A 60 4.52 -4.51 -2.57
CA VAL A 60 3.52 -3.72 -1.83
C VAL A 60 2.53 -4.68 -1.17
N LYS A 61 2.16 -4.42 0.09
CA LYS A 61 1.13 -5.13 0.86
C LYS A 61 0.12 -4.14 1.43
N VAL A 62 -1.16 -4.36 1.12
CA VAL A 62 -2.29 -3.56 1.60
C VAL A 62 -3.18 -4.43 2.48
N LEU A 63 -3.57 -3.87 3.63
CA LEU A 63 -4.53 -4.46 4.55
C LEU A 63 -5.80 -3.62 4.50
N ALA A 64 -6.92 -4.22 4.11
CA ALA A 64 -8.22 -3.54 4.00
C ALA A 64 -9.25 -4.19 4.91
N ASP A 65 -10.15 -3.41 5.48
CA ASP A 65 -11.24 -3.90 6.31
C ASP A 65 -12.12 -4.88 5.53
N LYS A 66 -12.47 -6.01 6.16
CA LYS A 66 -13.24 -7.05 5.46
C LYS A 66 -14.68 -6.64 5.18
N ALA A 67 -15.27 -5.77 6.00
CA ALA A 67 -16.65 -5.33 5.87
C ALA A 67 -16.77 -4.03 5.06
N THR A 68 -15.86 -3.07 5.27
CA THR A 68 -15.98 -1.72 4.68
C THR A 68 -15.02 -1.44 3.55
N ASP A 69 -14.04 -2.31 3.31
CA ASP A 69 -12.95 -2.11 2.33
C ASP A 69 -11.99 -0.95 2.63
N VAL A 70 -12.20 -0.20 3.72
CA VAL A 70 -11.32 0.89 4.16
C VAL A 70 -9.90 0.37 4.39
N ILE A 71 -8.91 1.09 3.88
CA ILE A 71 -7.49 0.76 4.08
C ILE A 71 -7.14 0.92 5.56
N LEU A 72 -6.57 -0.13 6.14
CA LEU A 72 -6.15 -0.18 7.54
C LEU A 72 -4.65 -0.01 7.70
N GLY A 73 -3.88 -0.41 6.68
CA GLY A 73 -2.45 -0.19 6.63
C GLY A 73 -1.85 -0.60 5.30
N THR A 74 -0.78 0.09 4.90
CA THR A 74 -0.02 -0.17 3.68
C THR A 74 1.45 -0.30 4.02
N HIS A 75 2.10 -1.30 3.44
CA HIS A 75 3.49 -1.65 3.68
C HIS A 75 4.19 -1.88 2.35
N ILE A 76 5.35 -1.26 2.17
CA ILE A 76 6.10 -1.25 0.93
C ILE A 76 7.54 -1.63 1.24
N ILE A 77 8.07 -2.58 0.50
CA ILE A 77 9.50 -2.86 0.43
C ILE A 77 9.84 -2.81 -1.05
N GLY A 78 10.72 -1.92 -1.50
CA GLY A 78 11.07 -1.83 -2.92
C GLY A 78 11.54 -0.45 -3.39
N PRO A 79 11.69 -0.27 -4.71
CA PRO A 79 12.21 0.97 -5.28
C PRO A 79 11.26 2.15 -5.06
N GLY A 80 11.77 3.21 -4.43
CA GLY A 80 11.01 4.43 -4.11
C GLY A 80 9.94 4.21 -3.04
N GLY A 81 10.13 3.26 -2.13
CA GLY A 81 9.17 2.97 -1.06
C GLY A 81 8.88 4.17 -0.15
N GLY A 82 9.87 5.04 0.09
CA GLY A 82 9.71 6.26 0.88
C GLY A 82 8.88 7.34 0.21
N GLU A 83 8.89 7.40 -1.13
CA GLU A 83 8.04 8.33 -1.88
C GLU A 83 6.63 7.75 -2.09
N LEU A 84 6.56 6.46 -2.45
CA LEU A 84 5.30 5.78 -2.75
C LEU A 84 4.37 5.68 -1.53
N ILE A 85 4.93 5.59 -0.31
CA ILE A 85 4.12 5.53 0.90
C ILE A 85 3.27 6.79 1.13
N ASN A 86 3.67 7.94 0.59
CA ASN A 86 2.92 9.19 0.74
C ASN A 86 1.55 9.14 0.05
N GLU A 87 1.42 8.38 -1.04
CA GLU A 87 0.11 8.13 -1.67
C GLU A 87 -0.80 7.32 -0.74
N ALA A 88 -0.25 6.32 -0.05
CA ALA A 88 -0.99 5.54 0.93
C ALA A 88 -1.37 6.36 2.17
N VAL A 89 -0.52 7.31 2.60
CA VAL A 89 -0.84 8.28 3.65
C VAL A 89 -2.04 9.12 3.26
N LEU A 90 -2.05 9.66 2.03
CA LEU A 90 -3.19 10.43 1.52
C LEU A 90 -4.47 9.61 1.50
N ALA A 91 -4.39 8.35 1.06
CA ALA A 91 -5.52 7.43 1.07
C ALA A 91 -6.03 7.15 2.49
N GLN A 92 -5.12 6.94 3.45
CA GLN A 92 -5.44 6.73 4.87
C GLN A 92 -6.12 7.95 5.49
N GLU A 93 -5.65 9.17 5.21
CA GLU A 93 -6.25 10.42 5.69
C GLU A 93 -7.66 10.66 5.14
N TYR A 94 -7.90 10.27 3.88
CA TYR A 94 -9.24 10.35 3.28
C TYR A 94 -10.17 9.21 3.74
N GLY A 95 -9.66 8.22 4.48
CA GLY A 95 -10.42 7.02 4.82
C GLY A 95 -10.81 6.19 3.60
N ALA A 96 -9.96 6.18 2.57
CA ALA A 96 -10.23 5.55 1.29
C ALA A 96 -10.41 4.03 1.41
N ALA A 97 -11.27 3.48 0.55
CA ALA A 97 -11.35 2.05 0.30
C ALA A 97 -10.19 1.58 -0.58
N ALA A 98 -9.83 0.29 -0.48
CA ALA A 98 -8.87 -0.30 -1.42
C ALA A 98 -9.37 -0.20 -2.87
N GLU A 99 -10.68 -0.28 -3.10
CA GLU A 99 -11.31 -0.01 -4.40
C GLU A 99 -10.93 1.36 -4.97
N ASP A 100 -10.92 2.40 -4.14
CA ASP A 100 -10.68 3.78 -4.59
C ASP A 100 -9.29 3.89 -5.22
N VAL A 101 -8.26 3.39 -4.52
CA VAL A 101 -6.87 3.40 -5.02
C VAL A 101 -6.70 2.45 -6.21
N ALA A 102 -7.36 1.29 -6.21
CA ALA A 102 -7.31 0.35 -7.33
C ALA A 102 -7.86 0.95 -8.64
N ARG A 103 -8.80 1.90 -8.54
CA ARG A 103 -9.43 2.60 -9.68
C ARG A 103 -8.71 3.85 -10.13
N VAL A 104 -7.75 4.37 -9.36
CA VAL A 104 -6.90 5.49 -9.79
C VAL A 104 -6.13 5.10 -11.06
N CYS A 105 -6.16 5.99 -12.06
CA CYS A 105 -5.38 5.85 -13.29
C CYS A 105 -3.91 6.17 -13.03
N HIS A 106 -3.19 5.22 -12.45
CA HIS A 106 -1.75 5.32 -12.23
C HIS A 106 -1.01 5.41 -13.56
N ALA A 107 -0.02 6.29 -13.63
CA ALA A 107 0.75 6.47 -14.86
C ALA A 107 1.56 5.21 -15.20
N HIS A 108 1.68 4.93 -16.50
CA HIS A 108 2.44 3.78 -17.00
C HIS A 108 3.66 4.23 -17.82
N PRO A 109 4.87 3.67 -17.61
CA PRO A 109 5.25 2.76 -16.53
C PRO A 109 5.74 3.52 -15.27
N THR A 110 5.16 3.21 -14.10
CA THR A 110 5.62 3.70 -12.79
C THR A 110 5.63 2.62 -11.71
N CYS A 111 6.46 2.80 -10.68
CA CYS A 111 6.44 1.93 -9.50
C CYS A 111 5.10 2.00 -8.74
N ALA A 112 4.37 3.13 -8.86
CA ALA A 112 3.09 3.32 -8.22
C ALA A 112 2.01 2.34 -8.73
N GLU A 113 2.16 1.79 -9.94
CA GLU A 113 1.29 0.70 -10.41
C GLU A 113 1.31 -0.52 -9.46
N ALA A 114 2.40 -0.77 -8.73
CA ALA A 114 2.43 -1.83 -7.72
C ALA A 114 1.48 -1.56 -6.54
N LEU A 115 1.32 -0.29 -6.14
CA LEU A 115 0.35 0.12 -5.11
C LEU A 115 -1.08 -0.08 -5.60
N ARG A 116 -1.37 0.31 -6.85
CA ARG A 116 -2.65 0.05 -7.51
C ARG A 116 -3.00 -1.44 -7.51
N GLU A 117 -2.07 -2.28 -7.94
CA GLU A 117 -2.31 -3.72 -8.09
C GLU A 117 -2.45 -4.43 -6.72
N ALA A 118 -1.71 -3.99 -5.70
CA ALA A 118 -1.87 -4.50 -4.34
C ALA A 118 -3.26 -4.14 -3.76
N ASN A 119 -3.72 -2.91 -3.99
CA ASN A 119 -5.08 -2.49 -3.62
C ASN A 119 -6.15 -3.29 -4.39
N LEU A 120 -5.95 -3.52 -5.70
CA LEU A 120 -6.83 -4.35 -6.50
C LEU A 120 -6.89 -5.79 -6.00
N ALA A 121 -5.76 -6.36 -5.57
CA ALA A 121 -5.72 -7.68 -4.96
C ALA A 121 -6.48 -7.72 -3.62
N ALA A 122 -6.41 -6.67 -2.78
CA ALA A 122 -7.15 -6.60 -1.52
C ALA A 122 -8.67 -6.45 -1.74
N TYR A 123 -9.05 -5.61 -2.71
CA TYR A 123 -10.44 -5.32 -3.05
C TYR A 123 -11.11 -6.50 -3.77
N PHE A 124 -10.54 -6.91 -4.91
CA PHE A 124 -11.14 -7.85 -5.87
C PHE A 124 -10.63 -9.29 -5.75
N GLY A 125 -9.56 -9.51 -4.97
CA GLY A 125 -8.98 -10.84 -4.72
C GLY A 125 -7.91 -11.26 -5.74
N LYS A 126 -7.71 -10.50 -6.83
CA LYS A 126 -6.61 -10.75 -7.78
C LYS A 126 -6.14 -9.46 -8.46
N PRO A 127 -4.83 -9.28 -8.65
CA PRO A 127 -4.30 -8.22 -9.51
C PRO A 127 -4.45 -8.59 -11.00
N ILE A 128 -4.21 -7.62 -11.89
CA ILE A 128 -4.21 -7.83 -13.35
C ILE A 128 -2.87 -8.42 -13.80
N ASN A 129 -1.79 -7.88 -13.26
CA ASN A 129 -0.43 -8.35 -13.49
C ASN A 129 0.04 -9.12 -12.24
N PHE A 130 1.00 -10.04 -12.37
CA PHE A 130 1.66 -10.68 -11.23
C PHE A 130 2.93 -11.42 -11.63
#